data_AF-A0A2I0R253-F1
#
_entry.id   AF-A0A2I0R253-F1
#
_cell.length_a   1.000
_cell.length_b   1.000
_cell.length_c   1.000
_cell.angle_alpha   90.00
_cell.angle_beta   90.00
_cell.angle_gamma   90.00
#
_symmetry.space_group_name_H-M   'P 1'
#
loop_
_entity.id
_entity.type
_entity.pdbx_description
1 polymer ?
#
loop_
_entity_poly.entity_id
_entity_poly.type
_entity_poly.pdbx_seq_one_letter_code
_entity_poly.pdbx_strand_id
1 'polypeptide(L)'
;MSNGITPIVQTYYEISEVKHKEVSSSLDYSDQVFTYLKSMRSAKGMELISLDKLEQLINKYSNADGGKLKDRCLLKGLYKDNFNGADCYKNVPYLFFDIDVKDKDKKKENAHLLRSKTNQIIFEELQKVSVICWRSNSGHGIAGVLYVPQLANYLENDKDLHLQVGKRITSYLSEYLHNVTGIERITFDNAQSKFRQVRFLAQQKEQRFLNSNPFEFTYKVDEKIKTFDNGVKKYKPTNYKGAYGTLTAQFDNDNNILSIAQRCGFSVVLSSGNKVRIKHPFTTSSTSGVIDEAQNVYFNHSGSFSEQKAFSPSQLLCYCELNNDWNEFYKHLNELGYKEEQPTKEAVKSTAKSLLDELKNVNNEDKASEIIFKHCYDLQTLSNEQKQNFIKENCPSDNLKKFFKAYLKLTDYRISYDKSFTIKNYVAEQLESVLNYVDKHNKIILRAETGKGKTTAFIRDFHKYRPDQRLLILLPLTIILEQNRKEYGNKAIYLDGFSDDFEHEDAKTANLVLATYEQGAKLLELSKFDCIVVDEVHQLITANSFKSDAISNLTPHLNSSKVIGLTGTPNAIFKAIGYKLVNIDVAKPKKTKAEIRFSNCAPFDLALSHLKQLTGKALIRLNDIKGIEILKSNWLR
;
A
#
# COMPACT_ATOMS: atom_id res chain seq x y z
N MET A 1 -26.05 -9.36 20.71
CA MET A 1 -24.61 -9.44 20.42
C MET A 1 -23.95 -8.06 20.24
N SER A 2 -24.68 -6.95 20.09
CA SER A 2 -24.10 -5.60 19.95
C SER A 2 -23.91 -4.81 21.27
N ASN A 3 -24.14 -5.42 22.43
CA ASN A 3 -24.01 -4.76 23.74
C ASN A 3 -22.52 -4.58 24.10
N GLY A 4 -21.88 -3.58 23.50
CA GLY A 4 -20.51 -3.19 23.87
C GLY A 4 -19.66 -2.57 22.76
N ILE A 5 -20.12 -2.56 21.50
CA ILE A 5 -19.37 -1.91 20.42
C ILE A 5 -19.60 -0.40 20.48
N THR A 6 -18.53 0.33 20.80
CA THR A 6 -18.48 1.79 20.67
C THR A 6 -17.67 2.12 19.42
N PRO A 7 -18.29 2.64 18.35
CA PRO A 7 -17.58 2.96 17.12
C PRO A 7 -16.65 4.17 17.28
N ILE A 8 -15.40 4.03 16.87
CA ILE A 8 -14.45 5.14 16.71
C ILE A 8 -14.17 5.34 15.22
N VAL A 9 -14.38 6.56 14.73
CA VAL A 9 -13.97 6.96 13.38
C VAL A 9 -12.46 6.83 13.26
N GLN A 10 -11.99 6.17 12.20
CA GLN A 10 -10.57 6.11 11.92
C GLN A 10 -10.14 7.36 11.14
N THR A 11 -9.18 8.11 11.67
CA THR A 11 -8.60 9.29 11.00
C THR A 11 -7.13 9.09 10.65
N TYR A 12 -6.60 9.98 9.83
CA TYR A 12 -5.18 10.14 9.54
C TYR A 12 -4.89 11.61 9.23
N TYR A 13 -3.63 12.04 9.37
CA TYR A 13 -3.23 13.40 9.00
C TYR A 13 -2.66 13.40 7.58
N GLU A 14 -3.07 14.38 6.79
CA GLU A 14 -2.44 14.70 5.51
C GLU A 14 -1.62 15.98 5.67
N ILE A 15 -0.31 15.87 5.39
CA ILE A 15 0.61 17.00 5.43
C ILE A 15 0.93 17.41 4.00
N SER A 16 0.41 18.58 3.63
CA SER A 16 0.47 19.14 2.27
C SER A 16 1.12 20.53 2.28
N GLU A 17 1.35 21.08 1.08
CA GLU A 17 1.84 22.45 0.88
C GLU A 17 3.11 22.80 1.69
N VAL A 18 4.00 21.82 1.88
CA VAL A 18 5.30 22.10 2.49
C VAL A 18 6.08 23.02 1.57
N LYS A 19 6.42 24.20 2.08
CA LYS A 19 7.14 25.24 1.34
C LYS A 19 8.12 25.94 2.28
N HIS A 20 9.08 26.61 1.67
CA HIS A 20 10.04 27.45 2.38
C HIS A 20 10.06 28.85 1.79
N LYS A 21 10.55 29.80 2.58
CA LYS A 21 11.00 31.13 2.17
C LYS A 21 12.18 31.51 3.05
N GLU A 22 13.05 32.41 2.62
CA GLU A 22 13.99 33.05 3.54
C GLU A 22 13.21 33.89 4.56
N VAL A 23 13.69 33.92 5.80
CA VAL A 23 13.09 34.79 6.83
C VAL A 23 13.21 36.25 6.40
N SER A 24 12.13 37.01 6.57
CA SER A 24 12.07 38.43 6.18
C SER A 24 12.80 39.37 7.15
N SER A 25 13.11 38.89 8.35
CA SER A 25 13.81 39.62 9.40
C SER A 25 14.68 38.66 10.18
N SER A 26 15.84 39.13 10.63
CA SER A 26 16.75 38.35 11.48
C SER A 26 16.01 37.80 12.69
N LEU A 27 16.14 36.50 12.93
CA LEU A 27 15.58 35.84 14.11
C LEU A 27 16.36 36.25 15.37
N ASP A 28 15.66 36.43 16.48
CA ASP A 28 16.30 36.60 17.79
C ASP A 28 16.75 35.22 18.32
N TYR A 29 18.05 35.08 18.51
CA TYR A 29 18.68 33.84 18.97
C TYR A 29 19.03 33.84 20.46
N SER A 30 18.67 34.89 21.18
CA SER A 30 18.90 35.05 22.62
C SER A 30 17.83 34.34 23.46
N ASP A 31 16.66 34.08 22.89
CA ASP A 31 15.56 33.38 23.56
C ASP A 31 15.93 31.95 23.95
N GLN A 32 15.50 31.53 25.14
CA GLN A 32 15.65 30.16 25.59
C GLN A 32 14.70 29.24 24.82
N VAL A 33 15.28 28.30 24.08
CA VAL A 33 14.53 27.42 23.16
C VAL A 33 14.89 25.95 23.30
N PHE A 34 16.01 25.63 23.95
CA PHE A 34 16.44 24.26 24.18
C PHE A 34 16.76 24.01 25.64
N THR A 35 16.76 22.74 26.01
CA THR A 35 17.17 22.29 27.33
C THR A 35 18.46 21.49 27.20
N TYR A 36 19.50 21.88 27.92
CA TYR A 36 20.77 21.20 27.99
C TYR A 36 20.85 20.30 29.23
N LEU A 37 21.23 19.05 29.00
CA LEU A 37 21.48 18.06 30.06
C LEU A 37 22.98 17.82 30.20
N LYS A 38 23.48 17.99 31.42
CA LYS A 38 24.85 17.59 31.79
C LYS A 38 25.06 16.08 31.75
N SER A 39 23.97 15.30 31.83
CA SER A 39 23.95 13.86 31.61
C SER A 39 22.55 13.42 31.19
N MET A 40 22.45 12.53 30.19
CA MET A 40 21.19 11.94 29.74
C MET A 40 20.51 11.06 30.80
N ARG A 41 21.20 10.75 31.92
CA ARG A 41 20.71 9.87 32.99
C ARG A 41 20.07 10.63 34.15
N SER A 42 20.21 11.96 34.21
CA SER A 42 19.75 12.75 35.34
C SER A 42 19.22 14.11 34.92
N ALA A 43 18.10 14.52 35.51
CA ALA A 43 17.57 15.88 35.38
C ALA A 43 18.36 16.90 36.24
N LYS A 44 19.28 16.43 37.11
CA LYS A 44 20.07 17.31 37.98
C LYS A 44 21.03 18.16 37.13
N GLY A 45 20.93 19.48 37.28
CA GLY A 45 21.76 20.44 36.55
C GLY A 45 21.33 20.66 35.10
N MET A 46 20.05 20.39 34.79
CA MET A 46 19.38 20.81 33.57
C MET A 46 19.39 22.34 33.44
N GLU A 47 19.67 22.84 32.24
CA GLU A 47 19.82 24.28 31.96
C GLU A 47 19.01 24.64 30.71
N LEU A 48 18.21 25.70 30.77
CA LEU A 48 17.56 26.24 29.58
C LEU A 48 18.56 27.12 28.82
N ILE A 49 18.71 26.88 27.52
CA ILE A 49 19.70 27.53 26.69
C ILE A 49 19.08 28.15 25.44
N SER A 50 19.73 29.19 24.95
CA SER A 50 19.41 29.86 23.69
C SER A 50 20.17 29.26 22.51
N LEU A 51 19.87 29.75 21.30
CA LEU A 51 20.62 29.39 20.09
C LEU A 51 22.04 29.95 20.12
N ASP A 52 22.24 31.16 20.65
CA ASP A 52 23.58 31.72 20.86
C ASP A 52 24.43 30.82 21.76
N LYS A 53 23.82 30.31 22.83
CA LYS A 53 24.49 29.39 23.74
C LYS A 53 24.78 28.05 23.07
N LEU A 54 23.89 27.56 22.19
CA LEU A 54 24.11 26.36 21.40
C LEU A 54 25.33 26.52 20.48
N GLU A 55 25.45 27.64 19.76
CA GLU A 55 26.62 27.91 18.91
C GLU A 55 27.92 27.86 19.73
N GLN A 56 27.95 28.52 20.89
CA GLN A 56 29.10 28.47 21.79
C GLN A 56 29.44 27.05 22.24
N LEU A 57 28.42 26.25 22.58
CA LEU A 57 28.60 24.87 22.99
C LEU A 57 29.14 23.99 21.87
N ILE A 58 28.64 24.15 20.63
CA ILE A 58 29.14 23.43 19.44
C ILE A 58 30.62 23.73 19.22
N ASN A 59 30.99 25.02 19.25
CA ASN A 59 32.36 25.46 18.97
C ASN A 59 33.36 25.13 20.08
N LYS A 60 32.92 25.07 21.34
CA LYS A 60 33.76 24.71 22.49
C LYS A 60 33.80 23.21 22.77
N TYR A 61 32.98 22.40 22.10
CA TYR A 61 32.91 20.97 22.39
C TYR A 61 34.21 20.25 22.02
N SER A 62 34.81 19.56 22.99
CA SER A 62 35.99 18.73 22.79
C SER A 62 35.73 17.28 23.21
N ASN A 63 36.19 16.33 22.38
CA ASN A 63 36.16 14.91 22.75
C ASN A 63 37.12 14.59 23.91
N ALA A 64 38.16 15.41 24.13
CA ALA A 64 39.09 15.26 25.26
C ALA A 64 38.38 15.37 26.61
N ASP A 65 37.24 16.07 26.68
CA ASP A 65 36.42 16.16 27.88
C ASP A 65 35.54 14.91 28.11
N GLY A 66 35.93 13.75 27.61
CA GLY A 66 35.18 12.49 27.75
C GLY A 66 34.10 12.25 26.69
N GLY A 67 33.99 13.11 25.66
CA GLY A 67 33.16 12.88 24.47
C GLY A 67 31.72 12.40 24.76
N LYS A 68 31.30 11.33 24.06
CA LYS A 68 30.00 10.65 24.28
C LYS A 68 29.87 9.99 25.66
N LEU A 69 30.99 9.66 26.34
CA LEU A 69 30.96 8.95 27.64
C LEU A 69 30.40 9.81 28.78
N LYS A 70 30.39 11.14 28.64
CA LYS A 70 29.72 12.03 29.61
C LYS A 70 28.21 12.14 29.41
N ASP A 71 27.65 11.51 28.37
CA ASP A 71 26.21 11.51 28.07
C ASP A 71 25.56 12.91 28.02
N ARG A 72 26.32 13.98 27.71
CA ARG A 72 25.82 15.36 27.61
C ARG A 72 24.97 15.54 26.35
N CYS A 73 23.76 16.06 26.47
CA CYS A 73 22.87 16.20 25.32
C CYS A 73 21.96 17.42 25.39
N LEU A 74 21.39 17.75 24.24
CA LEU A 74 20.41 18.79 24.01
C LEU A 74 19.05 18.14 23.82
N LEU A 75 18.02 18.79 24.35
CA LEU A 75 16.62 18.47 24.11
C LEU A 75 15.95 19.65 23.40
N LYS A 76 15.21 19.33 22.34
CA LYS A 76 14.32 20.29 21.70
C LYS A 76 13.15 20.62 22.63
N GLY A 77 12.99 21.89 22.98
CA GLY A 77 11.92 22.37 23.85
C GLY A 77 12.39 22.69 25.27
N LEU A 78 11.47 23.25 26.05
CA LEU A 78 11.71 23.62 27.43
C LEU A 78 11.08 22.57 28.35
N TYR A 79 11.93 21.95 29.16
CA TYR A 79 11.55 20.90 30.10
C TYR A 79 11.63 21.41 31.54
N LYS A 80 10.76 20.89 32.40
CA LYS A 80 10.74 21.20 33.83
C LYS A 80 10.70 19.91 34.65
N ASP A 81 11.43 19.89 35.76
CA ASP A 81 11.50 18.81 36.76
C ASP A 81 12.12 17.48 36.28
N ASN A 82 11.81 17.04 35.06
CA ASN A 82 12.36 15.85 34.41
C ASN A 82 12.46 16.06 32.88
N PHE A 83 12.76 15.03 32.11
CA PHE A 83 13.11 15.15 30.68
C PHE A 83 12.35 14.21 29.74
N ASN A 84 11.25 13.60 30.17
CA ASN A 84 10.37 12.83 29.28
C ASN A 84 9.49 13.77 28.45
N GLY A 85 8.90 13.27 27.37
CA GLY A 85 8.04 14.09 26.50
C GLY A 85 6.93 14.84 27.24
N ALA A 86 6.31 14.20 28.24
CA ALA A 86 5.29 14.81 29.12
C ALA A 86 5.81 15.96 30.00
N ASP A 87 7.13 16.04 30.23
CA ASP A 87 7.77 17.08 31.04
C ASP A 87 8.12 18.33 30.20
N CYS A 88 7.90 18.28 28.88
CA CYS A 88 8.04 19.42 27.97
C CYS A 88 6.85 20.36 28.13
N TYR A 89 7.01 21.45 28.87
CA TYR A 89 5.93 22.40 29.14
C TYR A 89 5.77 23.46 28.03
N LYS A 90 6.82 23.66 27.22
CA LYS A 90 6.78 24.56 26.06
C LYS A 90 7.63 23.99 24.92
N ASN A 91 6.97 23.73 23.80
CA ASN A 91 7.66 23.35 22.57
C ASN A 91 8.13 24.59 21.80
N VAL A 92 8.97 24.38 20.78
CA VAL A 92 9.73 25.44 20.13
C VAL A 92 9.70 25.35 18.60
N PRO A 93 9.91 26.48 17.89
CA PRO A 93 9.74 26.59 16.45
C PRO A 93 10.94 26.05 15.65
N TYR A 94 11.54 24.95 16.10
CA TYR A 94 12.76 24.39 15.50
C TYR A 94 12.61 22.91 15.22
N LEU A 95 13.35 22.37 14.26
CA LEU A 95 13.40 20.93 13.99
C LEU A 95 14.87 20.50 13.86
N PHE A 96 15.32 19.59 14.72
CA PHE A 96 16.62 18.96 14.50
C PHE A 96 16.55 18.02 13.30
N PHE A 97 17.67 17.93 12.58
CA PHE A 97 17.88 16.91 11.57
C PHE A 97 19.26 16.26 11.73
N ASP A 98 19.39 15.04 11.22
CA ASP A 98 20.63 14.30 11.20
C ASP A 98 20.73 13.48 9.91
N ILE A 99 21.93 13.44 9.36
CA ILE A 99 22.28 12.71 8.15
C ILE A 99 23.44 11.79 8.52
N ASP A 100 23.11 10.52 8.65
CA ASP A 100 24.09 9.46 8.85
C ASP A 100 24.71 9.05 7.50
N VAL A 101 26.02 8.83 7.49
CA VAL A 101 26.76 8.35 6.31
C VAL A 101 27.41 7.01 6.66
N LYS A 102 26.95 5.93 6.03
CA LYS A 102 27.38 4.55 6.31
C LYS A 102 27.44 3.74 5.01
N ASP A 103 28.52 2.99 4.85
CA ASP A 103 28.69 2.00 3.79
C ASP A 103 29.24 0.72 4.43
N LYS A 104 28.34 -0.13 4.93
CA LYS A 104 28.66 -1.43 5.55
C LYS A 104 27.73 -2.49 4.97
N ASP A 105 28.20 -3.73 4.91
CA ASP A 105 27.49 -4.88 4.30
C ASP A 105 26.03 -5.07 4.75
N LYS A 106 25.68 -4.62 5.96
CA LYS A 106 24.33 -4.76 6.55
C LYS A 106 23.47 -3.49 6.48
N LYS A 107 24.04 -2.33 6.20
CA LYS A 107 23.30 -1.05 6.14
C LYS A 107 24.07 -0.02 5.31
N LYS A 108 23.53 0.30 4.13
CA LYS A 108 24.01 1.38 3.27
C LYS A 108 23.09 2.58 3.41
N GLU A 109 23.63 3.71 3.85
CA GLU A 109 22.88 4.93 4.16
C GLU A 109 23.69 6.14 3.70
N ASN A 110 23.17 6.88 2.70
CA ASN A 110 23.82 8.05 2.09
C ASN A 110 25.29 7.82 1.67
N ALA A 111 25.62 6.63 1.17
CA ALA A 111 27.01 6.26 0.86
C ALA A 111 27.67 7.19 -0.19
N HIS A 112 26.88 7.83 -1.06
CA HIS A 112 27.38 8.84 -1.99
C HIS A 112 28.02 10.06 -1.28
N LEU A 113 27.67 10.32 -0.01
CA LEU A 113 28.27 11.37 0.83
C LEU A 113 29.60 10.95 1.49
N LEU A 114 30.13 9.75 1.21
CA LEU A 114 31.52 9.42 1.56
C LEU A 114 32.51 10.20 0.69
N ARG A 115 32.09 10.64 -0.49
CA ARG A 115 32.89 11.50 -1.38
C ARG A 115 32.92 12.91 -0.81
N SER A 116 34.11 13.37 -0.41
CA SER A 116 34.31 14.66 0.26
C SER A 116 33.72 15.85 -0.52
N LYS A 117 33.86 15.88 -1.85
CA LYS A 117 33.30 16.95 -2.69
C LYS A 117 31.77 17.01 -2.62
N THR A 118 31.11 15.88 -2.83
CA THR A 118 29.65 15.74 -2.76
C THR A 118 29.14 16.13 -1.37
N ASN A 119 29.81 15.61 -0.34
CA ASN A 119 29.48 15.88 1.05
C ASN A 119 29.64 17.36 1.44
N GLN A 120 30.66 18.02 0.92
CA GLN A 120 30.90 19.44 1.17
C GLN A 120 29.83 20.32 0.50
N ILE A 121 29.47 20.05 -0.76
CA ILE A 121 28.41 20.78 -1.48
C ILE A 121 27.08 20.72 -0.69
N ILE A 122 26.71 19.52 -0.21
CA ILE A 122 25.50 19.35 0.61
C ILE A 122 25.60 20.11 1.93
N PHE A 123 26.75 20.08 2.59
CA PHE A 123 26.95 20.77 3.86
C PHE A 123 26.83 22.30 3.70
N GLU A 124 27.47 22.86 2.68
CA GLU A 124 27.40 24.30 2.36
C GLU A 124 25.97 24.73 2.04
N GLU A 125 25.23 23.93 1.28
CA GLU A 125 23.83 24.22 0.99
C GLU A 125 22.96 24.15 2.25
N LEU A 126 23.17 23.14 3.11
CA LEU A 126 22.49 23.05 4.40
C LEU A 126 22.83 24.22 5.34
N GLN A 127 24.01 24.82 5.25
CA GLN A 127 24.35 26.03 6.02
C GLN A 127 23.52 27.24 5.60
N LYS A 128 23.15 27.36 4.32
CA LYS A 128 22.26 28.44 3.83
C LYS A 128 20.82 28.24 4.28
N VAL A 129 20.37 26.99 4.36
CA VAL A 129 18.98 26.65 4.67
C VAL A 129 18.70 26.61 6.17
N SER A 130 19.66 26.13 6.96
CA SER A 130 19.48 25.83 8.38
C SER A 130 19.80 27.03 9.27
N VAL A 131 19.22 27.07 10.47
CA VAL A 131 19.57 28.03 11.53
C VAL A 131 21.03 27.85 11.96
N ILE A 132 21.46 26.60 12.11
CA ILE A 132 22.86 26.22 12.31
C ILE A 132 23.08 24.79 11.85
N CYS A 133 24.27 24.51 11.30
CA CYS A 133 24.66 23.20 10.77
C CYS A 133 26.08 22.85 11.24
N TRP A 134 26.32 21.59 11.58
CA TRP A 134 27.62 21.10 12.07
C TRP A 134 27.88 19.64 11.66
N ARG A 135 29.14 19.22 11.80
CA ARG A 135 29.60 17.87 11.43
C ARG A 135 29.45 16.90 12.60
N SER A 136 29.19 15.63 12.28
CA SER A 136 29.30 14.56 13.28
C SER A 136 30.77 14.26 13.62
N ASN A 137 31.01 13.45 14.65
CA ASN A 137 32.37 13.06 15.06
C ASN A 137 33.14 12.30 13.95
N SER A 138 32.47 11.66 12.99
CA SER A 138 33.15 11.00 11.87
C SER A 138 33.62 11.99 10.79
N GLY A 139 33.18 13.25 10.85
CA GLY A 139 33.42 14.27 9.83
C GLY A 139 32.51 14.15 8.60
N HIS A 140 31.95 12.97 8.32
CA HIS A 140 31.07 12.74 7.17
C HIS A 140 29.59 13.02 7.45
N GLY A 141 29.11 12.69 8.66
CA GLY A 141 27.72 12.95 9.04
C GLY A 141 27.45 14.44 9.22
N ILE A 142 26.19 14.85 9.02
CA ILE A 142 25.75 16.25 9.07
C ILE A 142 24.54 16.37 9.99
N ALA A 143 24.50 17.40 10.81
CA ALA A 143 23.34 17.72 11.63
C ALA A 143 23.10 19.21 11.72
N GLY A 144 21.88 19.58 12.07
CA GLY A 144 21.53 20.98 12.18
C GLY A 144 20.14 21.20 12.75
N VAL A 145 19.74 22.46 12.69
CA VAL A 145 18.45 22.96 13.18
C VAL A 145 17.75 23.71 12.06
N LEU A 146 16.52 23.33 11.71
CA LEU A 146 15.65 24.08 10.79
C LEU A 146 14.70 24.98 11.58
N TYR A 147 14.28 26.10 10.99
CA TYR A 147 13.26 26.97 11.56
C TYR A 147 11.86 26.58 11.02
N VAL A 148 10.97 26.20 11.92
CA VAL A 148 9.62 25.71 11.62
C VAL A 148 8.64 26.30 12.65
N PRO A 149 8.15 27.54 12.45
CA PRO A 149 7.31 28.27 13.42
C PRO A 149 6.16 27.45 14.00
N GLN A 150 5.46 26.73 13.12
CA GLN A 150 4.25 25.99 13.46
C GLN A 150 4.47 24.84 14.46
N LEU A 151 5.71 24.32 14.58
CA LEU A 151 6.01 23.24 15.54
C LEU A 151 5.89 23.68 17.00
N ALA A 152 5.99 24.99 17.29
CA ALA A 152 5.84 25.51 18.65
C ALA A 152 4.45 25.20 19.25
N ASN A 153 3.45 24.95 18.42
CA ASN A 153 2.06 24.69 18.84
C ASN A 153 1.81 23.25 19.28
N TYR A 154 2.76 22.33 19.09
CA TYR A 154 2.60 20.92 19.44
C TYR A 154 3.09 20.62 20.85
N LEU A 155 2.38 19.75 21.56
CA LEU A 155 2.80 19.17 22.84
C LEU A 155 2.90 17.64 22.74
N GLU A 156 3.12 16.96 23.88
CA GLU A 156 3.29 15.50 23.92
C GLU A 156 2.09 14.74 23.33
N ASN A 157 0.88 15.28 23.46
CA ASN A 157 -0.34 14.69 22.88
C ASN A 157 -0.31 14.70 21.34
N ASP A 158 0.45 15.60 20.73
CA ASP A 158 0.56 15.77 19.28
C ASP A 158 1.80 15.05 18.70
N LYS A 159 2.48 14.19 19.48
CA LYS A 159 3.76 13.60 19.09
C LYS A 159 3.74 12.84 17.77
N ASP A 160 2.63 12.20 17.45
CA ASP A 160 2.46 11.45 16.19
C ASP A 160 2.27 12.40 15.00
N LEU A 161 1.59 13.53 15.21
CA LEU A 161 1.48 14.58 14.19
C LEU A 161 2.83 15.26 13.99
N HIS A 162 3.53 15.61 15.08
CA HIS A 162 4.88 16.17 15.03
C HIS A 162 5.83 15.26 14.23
N LEU A 163 5.79 13.95 14.48
CA LEU A 163 6.60 12.98 13.74
C LEU A 163 6.32 12.99 12.24
N GLN A 164 5.04 13.02 11.86
CA GLN A 164 4.64 13.04 10.45
C GLN A 164 5.04 14.35 9.75
N VAL A 165 4.85 15.49 10.42
CA VAL A 165 5.30 16.80 9.94
C VAL A 165 6.81 16.82 9.75
N GLY A 166 7.58 16.39 10.75
CA GLY A 166 9.04 16.37 10.67
C GLY A 166 9.54 15.51 9.51
N LYS A 167 8.95 14.32 9.29
CA LYS A 167 9.25 13.47 8.12
C LYS A 167 8.93 14.16 6.79
N ARG A 168 7.80 14.87 6.71
CA ARG A 168 7.40 15.56 5.48
C ARG A 168 8.35 16.71 5.15
N ILE A 169 8.78 17.47 6.15
CA ILE A 169 9.77 18.54 6.00
C ILE A 169 11.12 17.99 5.53
N THR A 170 11.62 16.91 6.13
CA THR A 170 12.91 16.33 5.69
C THR A 170 12.83 15.68 4.32
N SER A 171 11.70 15.09 3.93
CA SER A 171 11.47 14.65 2.55
C SER A 171 11.49 15.82 1.57
N TYR A 172 10.81 16.92 1.90
CA TYR A 172 10.85 18.14 1.07
C TYR A 172 12.27 18.71 0.94
N LEU A 173 13.02 18.76 2.05
CA LEU A 173 14.41 19.22 2.05
C LEU A 173 15.32 18.31 1.21
N SER A 174 15.09 16.99 1.22
CA SER A 174 15.80 16.03 0.38
C SER A 174 15.60 16.32 -1.11
N GLU A 175 14.36 16.59 -1.53
CA GLU A 175 14.05 16.97 -2.91
C GLU A 175 14.68 18.33 -3.28
N TYR A 176 14.61 19.32 -2.37
CA TYR A 176 15.26 20.61 -2.57
C TYR A 176 16.76 20.46 -2.82
N LEU A 177 17.47 19.73 -1.94
CA LEU A 177 18.91 19.52 -2.06
C LEU A 177 19.26 18.80 -3.36
N HIS A 178 18.48 17.79 -3.75
CA HIS A 178 18.66 17.12 -5.04
C HIS A 178 18.54 18.09 -6.21
N ASN A 179 17.48 18.92 -6.22
CA ASN A 179 17.21 19.85 -7.32
C ASN A 179 18.27 20.94 -7.46
N VAL A 180 18.78 21.49 -6.34
CA VAL A 180 19.74 22.60 -6.39
C VAL A 180 21.19 22.14 -6.58
N THR A 181 21.53 20.91 -6.18
CA THR A 181 22.91 20.40 -6.26
C THR A 181 23.13 19.35 -7.35
N GLY A 182 22.06 18.72 -7.86
CA GLY A 182 22.14 17.56 -8.75
C GLY A 182 22.62 16.26 -8.08
N ILE A 183 22.86 16.27 -6.77
CA ILE A 183 23.33 15.10 -5.99
C ILE A 183 22.14 14.21 -5.66
N GLU A 184 22.35 12.89 -5.62
CA GLU A 184 21.32 11.91 -5.22
C GLU A 184 20.60 12.30 -3.92
N ARG A 185 19.30 11.98 -3.84
CA ARG A 185 18.44 12.31 -2.69
C ARG A 185 19.03 11.78 -1.39
N ILE A 186 18.96 12.61 -0.36
CA ILE A 186 19.50 12.33 0.97
C ILE A 186 18.42 11.73 1.86
N THR A 187 18.77 10.67 2.58
CA THR A 187 17.95 10.08 3.64
C THR A 187 18.29 10.74 4.97
N PHE A 188 17.30 11.38 5.60
CA PHE A 188 17.42 11.96 6.93
C PHE A 188 17.02 10.94 8.02
N ASP A 189 17.63 11.02 9.20
CA ASP A 189 17.27 10.17 10.32
C ASP A 189 15.90 10.59 10.92
N ASN A 190 14.92 9.70 10.74
CA ASN A 190 13.57 9.86 11.28
C ASN A 190 13.51 9.97 12.81
N ALA A 191 14.55 9.54 13.54
CA ALA A 191 14.60 9.72 14.99
C ALA A 191 14.61 11.21 15.39
N GLN A 192 15.18 12.08 14.55
CA GLN A 192 15.17 13.53 14.76
C GLN A 192 13.84 14.18 14.37
N SER A 193 12.90 13.46 13.74
CA SER A 193 11.54 13.97 13.48
C SER A 193 10.58 13.78 14.66
N LYS A 194 10.94 12.98 15.67
CA LYS A 194 10.10 12.75 16.87
C LYS A 194 9.85 14.05 17.64
N PHE A 195 8.81 14.09 18.47
CA PHE A 195 8.53 15.23 19.34
C PHE A 195 9.68 15.52 20.31
N ARG A 196 10.05 14.51 21.12
CA ARG A 196 11.24 14.56 21.98
C ARG A 196 12.48 14.24 21.17
N GLN A 197 13.25 15.28 20.82
CA GLN A 197 14.48 15.15 20.05
C GLN A 197 15.68 15.29 20.98
N VAL A 198 16.53 14.27 20.97
CA VAL A 198 17.78 14.27 21.73
C VAL A 198 18.94 14.42 20.77
N ARG A 199 19.83 15.37 21.05
CA ARG A 199 21.00 15.60 20.22
C ARG A 199 22.29 15.64 21.04
N PHE A 200 23.27 14.88 20.58
CA PHE A 200 24.62 14.94 21.12
C PHE A 200 25.46 15.88 20.26
N LEU A 201 26.37 16.60 20.91
CA LEU A 201 27.35 17.45 20.23
C LEU A 201 28.57 16.63 19.79
N ALA A 202 29.29 17.18 18.82
CA ALA A 202 30.47 16.59 18.22
C ALA A 202 31.57 17.64 18.08
N GLN A 203 32.82 17.21 18.17
CA GLN A 203 33.96 18.12 18.04
C GLN A 203 34.05 18.65 16.61
N GLN A 204 34.19 19.97 16.47
CA GLN A 204 34.32 20.63 15.17
C GLN A 204 35.78 20.95 14.85
N LYS A 205 36.15 20.82 13.57
CA LYS A 205 37.46 21.26 13.07
C LYS A 205 37.48 22.76 12.74
N GLU A 206 36.32 23.30 12.45
CA GLU A 206 36.11 24.68 12.03
C GLU A 206 34.95 25.26 12.85
N GLN A 207 34.98 26.57 13.02
CA GLN A 207 33.93 27.28 13.73
C GLN A 207 32.60 27.21 12.96
N ARG A 208 31.50 27.09 13.71
CA ARG A 208 30.12 27.07 13.21
C ARG A 208 29.42 28.33 13.66
N PHE A 209 28.56 28.85 12.80
CA PHE A 209 27.89 30.13 13.01
C PHE A 209 26.39 29.96 12.82
N LEU A 210 25.62 30.71 13.59
CA LEU A 210 24.20 30.91 13.34
C LEU A 210 24.00 31.64 12.00
N ASN A 211 23.06 31.13 11.20
CA ASN A 211 22.63 31.75 9.96
C ASN A 211 21.68 32.91 10.28
N SER A 212 21.92 34.10 9.74
CA SER A 212 21.05 35.25 9.94
C SER A 212 19.74 35.17 9.15
N ASN A 213 19.75 34.44 8.02
CA ASN A 213 18.62 34.31 7.10
C ASN A 213 18.32 32.84 6.76
N PRO A 214 18.00 31.98 7.74
CA PRO A 214 17.61 30.60 7.46
C PRO A 214 16.27 30.53 6.72
N PHE A 215 15.96 29.36 6.20
CA PHE A 215 14.64 29.10 5.64
C PHE A 215 13.60 28.94 6.76
N GLU A 216 12.46 29.61 6.56
CA GLU A 216 11.22 29.40 7.30
C GLU A 216 10.38 28.34 6.57
N PHE A 217 10.24 27.16 7.18
CA PHE A 217 9.38 26.10 6.65
C PHE A 217 7.96 26.26 7.16
N THR A 218 7.00 26.20 6.23
CA THR A 218 5.56 26.21 6.52
C THR A 218 4.87 25.02 5.86
N TYR A 219 3.75 24.59 6.41
CA TYR A 219 3.00 23.43 5.95
C TYR A 219 1.52 23.53 6.32
N LYS A 220 0.69 22.75 5.64
CA LYS A 220 -0.72 22.57 5.97
C LYS A 220 -0.97 21.17 6.53
N VAL A 221 -1.80 21.08 7.57
CA VAL A 221 -2.26 19.81 8.15
C VAL A 221 -3.76 19.74 8.01
N ASP A 222 -4.23 18.68 7.37
CA ASP A 222 -5.65 18.34 7.30
C ASP A 222 -5.86 16.98 7.98
N GLU A 223 -6.67 16.92 9.04
CA GLU A 223 -7.12 15.63 9.57
C GLU A 223 -8.22 15.08 8.66
N LYS A 224 -7.99 13.91 8.08
CA LYS A 224 -8.90 13.25 7.15
C LYS A 224 -9.45 11.96 7.73
N ILE A 225 -10.70 11.69 7.41
CA ILE A 225 -11.37 10.44 7.77
C ILE A 225 -10.97 9.36 6.78
N LYS A 226 -10.60 8.16 7.28
CA LYS A 226 -10.39 7.00 6.43
C LYS A 226 -11.71 6.51 5.87
N THR A 227 -11.77 6.29 4.56
CA THR A 227 -12.94 5.71 3.88
C THR A 227 -12.61 4.38 3.21
N PHE A 228 -13.65 3.60 2.93
CA PHE A 228 -13.61 2.55 1.91
C PHE A 228 -13.64 3.17 0.51
N ASP A 229 -13.38 2.36 -0.52
CA ASP A 229 -13.36 2.82 -1.93
C ASP A 229 -14.71 3.36 -2.40
N ASN A 230 -15.80 2.94 -1.75
CA ASN A 230 -17.15 3.45 -1.99
C ASN A 230 -17.49 4.72 -1.18
N GLY A 231 -16.50 5.37 -0.56
CA GLY A 231 -16.64 6.61 0.22
C GLY A 231 -17.20 6.42 1.63
N VAL A 232 -17.53 5.20 2.05
CA VAL A 232 -18.05 4.93 3.42
C VAL A 232 -16.96 5.12 4.46
N LYS A 233 -17.26 5.83 5.57
CA LYS A 233 -16.31 6.03 6.69
C LYS A 233 -15.91 4.70 7.33
N LYS A 234 -14.64 4.54 7.66
CA LYS A 234 -14.12 3.39 8.40
C LYS A 234 -14.24 3.64 9.91
N TYR A 235 -14.85 2.69 10.60
CA TYR A 235 -14.93 2.65 12.05
C TYR A 235 -14.12 1.47 12.59
N LYS A 236 -13.70 1.57 13.85
CA LYS A 236 -13.17 0.46 14.65
C LYS A 236 -13.86 0.40 16.01
N PRO A 237 -13.95 -0.79 16.65
CA PRO A 237 -14.37 -0.86 18.04
C PRO A 237 -13.31 -0.26 18.98
N THR A 238 -13.74 0.30 20.11
CA THR A 238 -12.88 0.84 21.18
C THR A 238 -11.97 -0.20 21.83
N ASN A 239 -12.42 -1.45 21.91
CA ASN A 239 -11.79 -2.51 22.71
C ASN A 239 -10.85 -3.44 21.92
N TYR A 240 -10.50 -3.08 20.68
CA TYR A 240 -9.61 -3.85 19.79
C TYR A 240 -10.06 -5.29 19.48
N LYS A 241 -11.26 -5.71 19.89
CA LYS A 241 -11.77 -7.06 19.61
C LYS A 241 -12.09 -7.23 18.15
N GLY A 242 -11.76 -8.41 17.61
CA GLY A 242 -12.19 -8.83 16.28
C GLY A 242 -13.70 -9.14 16.24
N ALA A 243 -14.25 -9.19 15.03
CA ALA A 243 -15.66 -9.54 14.82
C ALA A 243 -15.94 -10.98 15.30
N TYR A 244 -17.13 -11.17 15.90
CA TYR A 244 -17.59 -12.48 16.37
C TYR A 244 -17.41 -13.58 15.32
N GLY A 245 -17.02 -14.76 15.78
CA GLY A 245 -16.92 -15.98 14.98
C GLY A 245 -15.76 -16.02 13.98
N THR A 246 -14.98 -14.95 13.82
CA THR A 246 -13.75 -15.01 13.01
C THR A 246 -12.68 -15.84 13.71
N LEU A 247 -11.85 -16.57 12.93
CA LEU A 247 -10.76 -17.39 13.46
C LEU A 247 -9.80 -16.58 14.34
N THR A 248 -9.47 -15.35 13.93
CA THR A 248 -8.60 -14.45 14.70
C THR A 248 -9.26 -14.01 16.01
N ALA A 249 -10.56 -13.73 16.04
CA ALA A 249 -11.25 -13.36 17.28
C ALA A 249 -11.34 -14.54 18.25
N GLN A 250 -11.54 -15.77 17.74
CA GLN A 250 -11.50 -16.98 18.56
C GLN A 250 -10.10 -17.16 19.16
N PHE A 251 -9.06 -17.13 18.33
CA PHE A 251 -7.68 -17.24 18.77
C PHE A 251 -7.32 -16.15 19.81
N ASP A 252 -7.70 -14.90 19.56
CA ASP A 252 -7.44 -13.77 20.45
C ASP A 252 -8.19 -13.87 21.79
N ASN A 253 -9.32 -14.60 21.84
CA ASN A 253 -10.04 -14.86 23.08
C ASN A 253 -9.43 -16.04 23.87
N ASP A 254 -8.92 -17.05 23.17
CA ASP A 254 -8.31 -18.24 23.78
C ASP A 254 -6.88 -17.99 24.26
N ASN A 255 -6.21 -16.97 23.73
CA ASN A 255 -4.79 -16.71 23.98
C ASN A 255 -4.57 -15.33 24.60
N ASN A 256 -3.79 -15.30 25.68
CA ASN A 256 -3.33 -14.06 26.29
C ASN A 256 -2.12 -13.50 25.51
N ILE A 257 -2.12 -12.19 25.24
CA ILE A 257 -1.05 -11.52 24.49
C ILE A 257 0.33 -11.65 25.16
N LEU A 258 0.40 -11.75 26.49
CA LEU A 258 1.63 -11.94 27.23
C LEU A 258 2.23 -13.33 26.98
N SER A 259 1.42 -14.38 26.96
CA SER A 259 1.91 -15.73 26.66
C SER A 259 2.39 -15.83 25.20
N ILE A 260 1.68 -15.20 24.27
CA ILE A 260 2.13 -15.10 22.88
C ILE A 260 3.43 -14.31 22.78
N ALA A 261 3.56 -13.16 23.45
CA ALA A 261 4.79 -12.39 23.43
C ALA A 261 5.97 -13.20 23.99
N GLN A 262 5.79 -13.91 25.09
CA GLN A 262 6.83 -14.78 25.66
C GLN A 262 7.22 -15.92 24.70
N ARG A 263 6.24 -16.55 24.04
CA ARG A 263 6.46 -17.54 22.98
C ARG A 263 7.27 -16.94 21.83
N CYS A 264 7.00 -15.70 21.46
CA CYS A 264 7.79 -14.94 20.49
C CYS A 264 9.12 -14.39 21.05
N GLY A 265 9.60 -14.89 22.18
CA GLY A 265 10.91 -14.56 22.75
C GLY A 265 10.98 -13.24 23.51
N PHE A 266 9.86 -12.59 23.81
CA PHE A 266 9.86 -11.40 24.66
C PHE A 266 10.10 -11.77 26.13
N SER A 267 10.85 -10.91 26.82
CA SER A 267 11.07 -10.97 28.26
C SER A 267 10.29 -9.88 28.98
N VAL A 268 9.79 -10.17 30.19
CA VAL A 268 9.14 -9.18 31.05
C VAL A 268 10.22 -8.32 31.71
N VAL A 269 10.08 -7.01 31.62
CA VAL A 269 11.00 -6.04 32.23
C VAL A 269 10.42 -5.48 33.54
N LEU A 270 9.14 -5.12 33.53
CA LEU A 270 8.44 -4.55 34.68
C LEU A 270 6.93 -4.77 34.52
N SER A 271 6.25 -5.10 35.62
CA SER A 271 4.79 -5.19 35.66
C SER A 271 4.23 -4.17 36.67
N SER A 272 3.17 -3.45 36.28
CA SER A 272 2.49 -2.48 37.14
C SER A 272 1.01 -2.40 36.77
N GLY A 273 0.13 -2.87 37.66
CA GLY A 273 -1.30 -3.02 37.37
C GLY A 273 -1.53 -3.90 36.13
N ASN A 274 -2.42 -3.48 35.24
CA ASN A 274 -2.72 -4.18 33.98
C ASN A 274 -1.68 -3.94 32.86
N LYS A 275 -0.57 -3.24 33.17
CA LYS A 275 0.45 -2.87 32.19
C LYS A 275 1.74 -3.65 32.44
N VAL A 276 2.20 -4.37 31.42
CA VAL A 276 3.46 -5.15 31.47
C VAL A 276 4.43 -4.61 30.43
N ARG A 277 5.55 -4.04 30.86
CA ARG A 277 6.65 -3.63 29.97
C ARG A 277 7.44 -4.86 29.57
N ILE A 278 7.63 -5.03 28.26
CA ILE A 278 8.31 -6.20 27.69
C ILE A 278 9.47 -5.78 26.80
N LYS A 279 10.41 -6.71 26.57
CA LYS A 279 11.57 -6.53 25.69
C LYS A 279 11.80 -7.76 24.81
N HIS A 280 11.80 -7.53 23.51
CA HIS A 280 12.22 -8.46 22.48
C HIS A 280 13.74 -8.39 22.28
N PRO A 281 14.42 -9.54 22.08
CA PRO A 281 15.88 -9.64 21.96
C PRO A 281 16.46 -8.82 20.79
N PHE A 282 15.71 -8.64 19.70
CA PHE A 282 16.19 -7.88 18.53
C PHE A 282 16.05 -6.36 18.66
N THR A 283 15.61 -5.87 19.82
CA THR A 283 15.50 -4.43 20.06
C THR A 283 16.64 -3.92 20.91
N THR A 284 17.17 -2.75 20.55
CA THR A 284 18.29 -2.11 21.25
C THR A 284 17.86 -1.29 22.46
N SER A 285 16.56 -1.02 22.60
CA SER A 285 15.99 -0.25 23.71
C SER A 285 15.82 -1.10 24.98
N SER A 286 15.69 -0.44 26.13
CA SER A 286 15.44 -1.11 27.42
C SER A 286 14.08 -1.82 27.48
N THR A 287 13.12 -1.40 26.67
CA THR A 287 11.82 -2.04 26.45
C THR A 287 11.43 -1.96 24.98
N SER A 288 10.74 -2.95 24.45
CA SER A 288 10.18 -2.92 23.09
C SER A 288 8.78 -2.31 23.04
N GLY A 289 8.04 -2.36 24.14
CA GLY A 289 6.72 -1.78 24.26
C GLY A 289 6.04 -2.18 25.57
N VAL A 290 4.71 -2.08 25.59
CA VAL A 290 3.88 -2.39 26.77
C VAL A 290 2.67 -3.21 26.38
N ILE A 291 2.40 -4.26 27.15
CA ILE A 291 1.16 -5.04 27.09
C ILE A 291 0.12 -4.39 28.00
N ASP A 292 -1.10 -4.29 27.51
CA ASP A 292 -2.31 -4.07 28.31
C ASP A 292 -3.07 -5.39 28.41
N GLU A 293 -3.02 -6.02 29.58
CA GLU A 293 -3.63 -7.32 29.82
C GLU A 293 -5.16 -7.25 29.82
N ALA A 294 -5.75 -6.11 30.20
CA ALA A 294 -7.20 -5.94 30.20
C ALA A 294 -7.75 -5.78 28.79
N GLN A 295 -6.99 -5.17 27.88
CA GLN A 295 -7.34 -5.07 26.47
C GLN A 295 -6.87 -6.27 25.64
N ASN A 296 -6.00 -7.11 26.20
CA ASN A 296 -5.30 -8.18 25.50
C ASN A 296 -4.51 -7.68 24.27
N VAL A 297 -3.81 -6.56 24.41
CA VAL A 297 -3.10 -5.87 23.32
C VAL A 297 -1.65 -5.54 23.71
N TYR A 298 -0.73 -5.75 22.78
CA TYR A 298 0.65 -5.29 22.87
C TYR A 298 0.82 -3.98 22.09
N PHE A 299 1.13 -2.90 22.78
CA PHE A 299 1.52 -1.62 22.18
C PHE A 299 3.02 -1.60 21.91
N ASN A 300 3.38 -1.65 20.63
CA ASN A 300 4.76 -1.66 20.17
C ASN A 300 5.34 -0.24 20.08
N HIS A 301 6.48 -0.03 20.73
CA HIS A 301 7.19 1.23 20.75
C HIS A 301 8.50 1.17 19.95
N SER A 302 8.85 0.00 19.40
CA SER A 302 10.11 -0.28 18.73
C SER A 302 9.94 -0.44 17.22
N GLY A 303 10.41 0.55 16.45
CA GLY A 303 10.46 0.47 14.99
C GLY A 303 11.42 -0.61 14.46
N SER A 304 12.46 -0.96 15.25
CA SER A 304 13.36 -2.07 14.90
C SER A 304 12.71 -3.44 15.06
N PHE A 305 11.65 -3.55 15.88
CA PHE A 305 10.85 -4.77 15.94
C PHE A 305 9.82 -4.79 14.82
N SER A 306 9.00 -3.74 14.72
CA SER A 306 7.96 -3.60 13.69
C SER A 306 7.52 -2.13 13.57
N GLU A 307 7.03 -1.73 12.40
CA GLU A 307 6.37 -0.43 12.21
C GLU A 307 4.92 -0.41 12.75
N GLN A 308 4.32 -1.59 12.95
CA GLN A 308 2.97 -1.72 13.50
C GLN A 308 2.95 -1.29 14.99
N LYS A 309 1.96 -0.47 15.37
CA LYS A 309 1.90 0.17 16.70
C LYS A 309 1.20 -0.65 17.77
N ALA A 310 0.32 -1.57 17.38
CA ALA A 310 -0.42 -2.41 18.30
C ALA A 310 -0.63 -3.79 17.69
N PHE A 311 -0.57 -4.83 18.51
CA PHE A 311 -0.78 -6.21 18.13
C PHE A 311 -1.80 -6.86 19.06
N SER A 312 -2.80 -7.53 18.48
CA SER A 312 -3.54 -8.60 19.17
C SER A 312 -2.73 -9.90 19.17
N PRO A 313 -3.14 -10.94 19.94
CA PRO A 313 -2.43 -12.22 20.00
C PRO A 313 -2.15 -12.84 18.62
N SER A 314 -3.18 -12.94 17.77
CA SER A 314 -3.08 -13.45 16.40
C SER A 314 -2.13 -12.62 15.54
N GLN A 315 -2.19 -11.30 15.64
CA GLN A 315 -1.30 -10.40 14.90
C GLN A 315 0.16 -10.58 15.34
N LEU A 316 0.43 -10.71 16.63
CA LEU A 316 1.78 -10.87 17.15
C LEU A 316 2.36 -12.23 16.73
N LEU A 317 1.59 -13.30 16.85
CA LEU A 317 2.05 -14.63 16.43
C LEU A 317 2.33 -14.69 14.93
N CYS A 318 1.39 -14.18 14.11
CA CYS A 318 1.55 -14.13 12.66
C CYS A 318 2.80 -13.31 12.26
N TYR A 319 3.05 -12.19 12.93
CA TYR A 319 4.24 -11.38 12.71
C TYR A 319 5.54 -12.14 13.03
N CYS A 320 5.61 -12.76 14.20
CA CYS A 320 6.84 -13.35 14.71
C CYS A 320 7.17 -14.73 14.13
N GLU A 321 6.17 -15.58 13.93
CA GLU A 321 6.38 -16.98 13.54
C GLU A 321 6.11 -17.23 12.06
N LEU A 322 5.29 -16.41 11.41
CA LEU A 322 4.83 -16.62 10.04
C LEU A 322 5.16 -15.46 9.11
N ASN A 323 6.03 -14.53 9.52
CA ASN A 323 6.47 -13.39 8.71
C ASN A 323 5.32 -12.53 8.13
N ASN A 324 4.22 -12.38 8.88
CA ASN A 324 2.95 -11.77 8.44
C ASN A 324 2.23 -12.49 7.27
N ASP A 325 2.52 -13.76 7.01
CA ASP A 325 1.76 -14.56 6.07
C ASP A 325 0.42 -15.01 6.70
N TRP A 326 -0.61 -14.22 6.44
CA TRP A 326 -1.96 -14.51 6.91
C TRP A 326 -2.56 -15.78 6.31
N ASN A 327 -2.14 -16.21 5.11
CA ASN A 327 -2.65 -17.44 4.52
C ASN A 327 -2.11 -18.66 5.28
N GLU A 328 -0.81 -18.66 5.59
CA GLU A 328 -0.22 -19.69 6.46
C GLU A 328 -0.83 -19.65 7.86
N PHE A 329 -1.06 -18.45 8.42
CA PHE A 329 -1.69 -18.32 9.73
C PHE A 329 -3.10 -18.91 9.76
N TYR A 330 -3.94 -18.62 8.77
CA TYR A 330 -5.27 -19.22 8.69
C TYR A 330 -5.21 -20.74 8.50
N LYS A 331 -4.26 -21.25 7.71
CA LYS A 331 -4.04 -22.71 7.58
C LYS A 331 -3.67 -23.32 8.93
N HIS A 332 -2.75 -22.71 9.66
CA HIS A 332 -2.34 -23.13 11.00
C HIS A 332 -3.52 -23.15 11.99
N LEU A 333 -4.36 -22.11 12.00
CA LEU A 333 -5.55 -22.08 12.86
C LEU A 333 -6.55 -23.19 12.50
N ASN A 334 -6.75 -23.48 11.22
CA ASN A 334 -7.61 -24.59 10.80
C ASN A 334 -7.04 -25.96 11.25
N GLU A 335 -5.71 -26.14 11.20
CA GLU A 335 -5.04 -27.35 11.70
C GLU A 335 -5.19 -27.50 13.22
N LEU A 336 -5.23 -26.39 13.96
CA LEU A 336 -5.55 -26.35 15.39
C LEU A 336 -7.05 -26.56 15.70
N GLY A 337 -7.90 -26.69 14.67
CA GLY A 337 -9.32 -26.97 14.81
C GLY A 337 -10.23 -25.75 14.89
N TYR A 338 -9.70 -24.53 14.77
CA TYR A 338 -10.53 -23.33 14.67
C TYR A 338 -11.34 -23.34 13.37
N LYS A 339 -12.61 -22.90 13.46
CA LYS A 339 -13.52 -22.80 12.31
C LYS A 339 -14.36 -21.55 12.42
N GLU A 340 -14.73 -20.95 11.30
CA GLU A 340 -15.62 -19.79 11.33
C GLU A 340 -16.96 -20.14 11.98
N GLU A 341 -17.37 -19.35 12.96
CA GLU A 341 -18.67 -19.48 13.60
C GLU A 341 -19.65 -18.45 13.03
N GLN A 342 -20.86 -18.93 12.81
CA GLN A 342 -21.97 -18.10 12.37
C GLN A 342 -22.78 -17.62 13.58
N PRO A 343 -23.21 -16.34 13.63
CA PRO A 343 -24.17 -15.89 14.62
C PRO A 343 -25.45 -16.74 14.58
N THR A 344 -26.02 -17.05 15.74
CA THR A 344 -27.28 -17.78 15.82
C THR A 344 -28.43 -16.99 15.21
N LYS A 345 -29.48 -17.69 14.72
CA LYS A 345 -30.65 -17.03 14.12
C LYS A 345 -31.32 -16.06 15.09
N GLU A 346 -31.38 -16.42 16.37
CA GLU A 346 -31.92 -15.61 17.46
C GLU A 346 -31.10 -14.33 17.64
N ALA A 347 -29.77 -14.44 17.58
CA ALA A 347 -28.89 -13.28 17.69
C ALA A 347 -28.97 -12.34 16.49
N VAL A 348 -29.10 -12.88 15.27
CA VAL A 348 -29.35 -12.08 14.07
C VAL A 348 -30.67 -11.33 14.18
N LYS A 349 -31.76 -11.99 14.61
CA LYS A 349 -33.07 -11.37 14.83
C LYS A 349 -33.04 -10.27 15.90
N SER A 350 -32.38 -10.54 17.03
CA SER A 350 -32.21 -9.56 18.11
C SER A 350 -31.41 -8.32 17.65
N THR A 351 -30.37 -8.54 16.85
CA THR A 351 -29.54 -7.47 16.28
C THR A 351 -30.32 -6.65 15.26
N ALA A 352 -31.08 -7.31 14.37
CA ALA A 352 -31.99 -6.65 13.43
C ALA A 352 -33.00 -5.73 14.13
N LYS A 353 -33.65 -6.23 15.20
CA LYS A 353 -34.60 -5.44 15.99
C LYS A 353 -33.93 -4.18 16.57
N SER A 354 -32.78 -4.35 17.22
CA SER A 354 -32.05 -3.24 17.86
C SER A 354 -31.55 -2.22 16.84
N LEU A 355 -31.09 -2.69 15.68
CA LEU A 355 -30.69 -1.85 14.54
C LEU A 355 -31.85 -0.99 14.05
N LEU A 356 -33.00 -1.60 13.76
CA LEU A 356 -34.17 -0.88 13.26
C LEU A 356 -34.71 0.10 14.29
N ASP A 357 -34.72 -0.28 15.58
CA ASP A 357 -35.14 0.60 16.67
C ASP A 357 -34.25 1.84 16.79
N GLU A 358 -32.92 1.68 16.70
CA GLU A 358 -31.99 2.83 16.72
C GLU A 358 -32.05 3.68 15.45
N LEU A 359 -32.38 3.10 14.28
CA LEU A 359 -32.47 3.84 13.01
C LEU A 359 -33.75 4.67 12.87
N LYS A 360 -34.83 4.38 13.61
CA LYS A 360 -36.13 5.08 13.50
C LYS A 360 -36.04 6.60 13.66
N ASN A 361 -35.14 7.08 14.51
CA ASN A 361 -35.05 8.50 14.88
C ASN A 361 -33.83 9.21 14.27
N VAL A 362 -33.22 8.61 13.23
CA VAL A 362 -31.98 9.14 12.64
C VAL A 362 -32.29 10.00 11.42
N ASN A 363 -31.91 11.27 11.49
CA ASN A 363 -32.11 12.26 10.42
C ASN A 363 -30.82 12.61 9.64
N ASN A 364 -29.66 12.06 10.04
CA ASN A 364 -28.38 12.27 9.37
C ASN A 364 -27.73 10.93 8.99
N GLU A 365 -27.27 10.86 7.75
CA GLU A 365 -26.58 9.72 7.16
C GLU A 365 -25.33 9.28 7.95
N ASP A 366 -24.60 10.23 8.55
CA ASP A 366 -23.42 9.92 9.37
C ASP A 366 -23.78 9.10 10.62
N LYS A 367 -24.87 9.47 11.29
CA LYS A 367 -25.32 8.74 12.48
C LYS A 367 -25.89 7.38 12.09
N ALA A 368 -26.56 7.29 10.94
CA ALA A 368 -27.02 6.02 10.39
C ALA A 368 -25.83 5.09 10.09
N SER A 369 -24.76 5.61 9.48
CA SER A 369 -23.52 4.87 9.21
C SER A 369 -22.91 4.28 10.49
N GLU A 370 -22.81 5.09 11.55
CA GLU A 370 -22.30 4.66 12.86
C GLU A 370 -23.14 3.53 13.47
N ILE A 371 -24.47 3.67 13.46
CA ILE A 371 -25.42 2.68 13.99
C ILE A 371 -25.34 1.38 13.18
N ILE A 372 -25.30 1.47 11.85
CA ILE A 372 -25.18 0.29 10.97
C ILE A 372 -23.86 -0.43 11.25
N PHE A 373 -22.73 0.29 11.41
CA PHE A 373 -21.46 -0.34 11.78
C PHE A 373 -21.57 -1.09 13.11
N LYS A 374 -22.09 -0.43 14.16
CA LYS A 374 -22.26 -1.00 15.50
C LYS A 374 -22.98 -2.35 15.47
N HIS A 375 -24.07 -2.45 14.71
CA HIS A 375 -24.88 -3.68 14.67
C HIS A 375 -24.41 -4.70 13.62
N CYS A 376 -23.77 -4.27 12.53
CA CYS A 376 -23.29 -5.19 11.49
C CYS A 376 -21.91 -5.80 11.81
N TYR A 377 -21.15 -5.23 12.75
CA TYR A 377 -19.77 -5.64 13.00
C TYR A 377 -19.64 -7.14 13.30
N ASP A 378 -20.47 -7.69 14.18
CA ASP A 378 -20.46 -9.11 14.55
C ASP A 378 -21.23 -10.01 13.58
N LEU A 379 -21.81 -9.44 12.53
CA LEU A 379 -22.50 -10.18 11.46
C LEU A 379 -21.61 -10.41 10.23
N GLN A 380 -20.32 -10.06 10.32
CA GLN A 380 -19.36 -10.17 9.22
C GLN A 380 -19.11 -11.61 8.76
N THR A 381 -19.29 -12.61 9.61
CA THR A 381 -19.09 -14.02 9.23
C THR A 381 -20.28 -14.62 8.49
N LEU A 382 -21.45 -13.98 8.46
CA LEU A 382 -22.62 -14.44 7.69
C LEU A 382 -22.27 -14.80 6.24
N SER A 383 -22.93 -15.82 5.69
CA SER A 383 -22.79 -16.14 4.28
C SER A 383 -23.24 -14.97 3.40
N ASN A 384 -22.73 -14.85 2.17
CA ASN A 384 -23.14 -13.78 1.27
C ASN A 384 -24.65 -13.76 1.00
N GLU A 385 -25.29 -14.93 0.97
CA GLU A 385 -26.75 -15.04 0.85
C GLU A 385 -27.46 -14.48 2.09
N GLN A 386 -27.01 -14.87 3.29
CA GLN A 386 -27.56 -14.37 4.55
C GLN A 386 -27.38 -12.86 4.68
N LYS A 387 -26.21 -12.32 4.31
CA LYS A 387 -25.95 -10.88 4.27
C LYS A 387 -26.90 -10.17 3.31
N GLN A 388 -27.13 -10.71 2.12
CA GLN A 388 -28.07 -10.13 1.16
C GLN A 388 -29.51 -10.12 1.69
N ASN A 389 -29.95 -11.23 2.31
CA ASN A 389 -31.29 -11.31 2.93
C ASN A 389 -31.42 -10.33 4.09
N PHE A 390 -30.41 -10.25 4.97
CA PHE A 390 -30.37 -9.28 6.07
C PHE A 390 -30.49 -7.84 5.57
N ILE A 391 -29.77 -7.48 4.50
CA ILE A 391 -29.88 -6.15 3.87
C ILE A 391 -31.29 -5.93 3.31
N LYS A 392 -31.84 -6.91 2.60
CA LYS A 392 -33.17 -6.81 1.99
C LYS A 392 -34.26 -6.59 3.04
N GLU A 393 -34.15 -7.23 4.19
CA GLU A 393 -35.15 -7.19 5.26
C GLU A 393 -35.00 -5.97 6.19
N ASN A 394 -33.78 -5.45 6.37
CA ASN A 394 -33.47 -4.49 7.45
C ASN A 394 -32.89 -3.15 6.95
N CYS A 395 -32.68 -2.97 5.65
CA CYS A 395 -32.24 -1.68 5.09
C CYS A 395 -33.47 -0.79 4.86
N PRO A 396 -33.66 0.31 5.61
CA PRO A 396 -34.89 1.11 5.53
C PRO A 396 -34.98 1.94 4.25
N SER A 397 -33.86 2.16 3.55
CA SER A 397 -33.79 2.95 2.33
C SER A 397 -32.56 2.59 1.48
N ASP A 398 -32.64 2.77 0.17
CA ASP A 398 -31.57 2.38 -0.77
C ASP A 398 -30.26 3.18 -0.58
N ASN A 399 -30.33 4.43 -0.09
CA ASN A 399 -29.14 5.25 0.16
C ASN A 399 -28.25 4.67 1.28
N LEU A 400 -28.83 3.98 2.26
CA LEU A 400 -28.08 3.38 3.37
C LEU A 400 -27.43 2.04 3.01
N LYS A 401 -27.85 1.42 1.89
CA LYS A 401 -27.39 0.10 1.45
C LYS A 401 -25.87 0.00 1.31
N LYS A 402 -25.21 1.10 0.95
CA LYS A 402 -23.73 1.17 0.85
C LYS A 402 -23.04 0.90 2.20
N PHE A 403 -23.62 1.34 3.31
CA PHE A 403 -23.09 1.12 4.66
C PHE A 403 -23.18 -0.34 5.05
N PHE A 404 -24.34 -0.97 4.83
CA PHE A 404 -24.51 -2.39 5.10
C PHE A 404 -23.52 -3.24 4.30
N LYS A 405 -23.39 -2.98 2.98
CA LYS A 405 -22.43 -3.70 2.13
C LYS A 405 -21.00 -3.57 2.65
N ALA A 406 -20.60 -2.36 3.05
CA ALA A 406 -19.27 -2.09 3.58
C ALA A 406 -19.02 -2.80 4.93
N TYR A 407 -19.92 -2.63 5.90
CA TYR A 407 -19.71 -3.11 7.27
C TYR A 407 -19.98 -4.61 7.46
N LEU A 408 -20.84 -5.22 6.65
CA LEU A 408 -20.98 -6.68 6.58
C LEU A 408 -19.85 -7.34 5.79
N LYS A 409 -18.95 -6.57 5.15
CA LYS A 409 -17.96 -7.07 4.20
C LYS A 409 -18.61 -7.99 3.16
N LEU A 410 -19.69 -7.50 2.53
CA LEU A 410 -20.37 -8.25 1.48
C LEU A 410 -19.49 -8.24 0.23
N THR A 411 -19.03 -9.41 -0.19
CA THR A 411 -18.26 -9.55 -1.44
C THR A 411 -19.23 -9.46 -2.62
N ASP A 412 -19.08 -8.41 -3.43
CA ASP A 412 -19.79 -8.30 -4.70
C ASP A 412 -18.93 -8.90 -5.81
N TYR A 413 -19.25 -10.12 -6.24
CA TYR A 413 -18.56 -10.78 -7.35
C TYR A 413 -18.93 -10.18 -8.72
N ARG A 414 -19.84 -9.20 -8.77
CA ARG A 414 -20.23 -8.57 -10.04
C ARG A 414 -19.18 -7.57 -10.47
N ILE A 415 -18.79 -7.66 -11.73
CA ILE A 415 -17.91 -6.70 -12.36
C ILE A 415 -18.74 -5.48 -12.76
N SER A 416 -18.43 -4.34 -12.17
CA SER A 416 -18.99 -3.05 -12.58
C SER A 416 -18.28 -2.56 -13.84
N TYR A 417 -19.03 -2.31 -14.90
CA TYR A 417 -18.53 -1.75 -16.16
C TYR A 417 -18.77 -0.24 -16.21
N ASP A 418 -17.80 0.49 -16.74
CA ASP A 418 -17.89 1.94 -16.96
C ASP A 418 -18.74 2.27 -18.20
N LYS A 419 -18.75 1.38 -19.18
CA LYS A 419 -19.55 1.49 -20.41
C LYS A 419 -20.01 0.12 -20.89
N SER A 420 -21.20 0.10 -21.50
CA SER A 420 -21.72 -1.09 -22.17
C SER A 420 -22.17 -0.75 -23.58
N PHE A 421 -21.86 -1.62 -24.55
CA PHE A 421 -22.43 -1.59 -25.90
C PHE A 421 -23.17 -2.89 -26.18
N THR A 422 -24.18 -2.80 -27.04
CA THR A 422 -24.98 -3.95 -27.47
C THR A 422 -24.67 -4.28 -28.92
N ILE A 423 -24.38 -5.54 -29.19
CA ILE A 423 -24.15 -6.08 -30.54
C ILE A 423 -25.23 -7.09 -30.93
N LYS A 424 -25.40 -7.33 -32.23
CA LYS A 424 -26.21 -8.44 -32.73
C LYS A 424 -25.38 -9.72 -32.73
N ASN A 425 -24.20 -9.70 -33.37
CA ASN A 425 -23.37 -10.87 -33.58
C ASN A 425 -21.91 -10.64 -33.20
N TYR A 426 -21.28 -9.58 -33.70
CA TYR A 426 -19.83 -9.39 -33.64
C TYR A 426 -19.42 -8.02 -33.10
N VAL A 427 -18.23 -7.97 -32.47
CA VAL A 427 -17.65 -6.73 -31.92
C VAL A 427 -17.42 -5.66 -33.00
N ALA A 428 -17.17 -6.07 -34.24
CA ALA A 428 -17.00 -5.18 -35.41
C ALA A 428 -18.14 -4.16 -35.58
N GLU A 429 -19.38 -4.51 -35.17
CA GLU A 429 -20.55 -3.64 -35.23
C GLU A 429 -20.44 -2.39 -34.34
N GLN A 430 -19.60 -2.45 -33.30
CA GLN A 430 -19.41 -1.37 -32.34
C GLN A 430 -17.94 -0.94 -32.27
N LEU A 431 -17.09 -1.36 -33.22
CA LEU A 431 -15.66 -1.07 -33.17
C LEU A 431 -15.37 0.43 -33.17
N GLU A 432 -16.07 1.21 -33.99
CA GLU A 432 -15.93 2.68 -34.01
C GLU A 432 -16.24 3.30 -32.64
N SER A 433 -17.33 2.86 -32.00
CA SER A 433 -17.71 3.30 -30.65
C SER A 433 -16.65 2.96 -29.60
N VAL A 434 -16.02 1.78 -29.72
CA VAL A 434 -14.92 1.34 -28.85
C VAL A 434 -13.68 2.22 -29.06
N LEU A 435 -13.31 2.46 -30.32
CA LEU A 435 -12.16 3.30 -30.66
C LEU A 435 -12.35 4.75 -30.18
N ASN A 436 -13.55 5.31 -30.36
CA ASN A 436 -13.89 6.63 -29.84
C ASN A 436 -13.85 6.69 -28.30
N TYR A 437 -14.08 5.57 -27.62
CA TYR A 437 -13.99 5.49 -26.15
C TYR A 437 -12.54 5.37 -25.67
N VAL A 438 -11.68 4.60 -26.37
CA VAL A 438 -10.24 4.55 -26.04
C VAL A 438 -9.59 5.91 -26.27
N ASP A 439 -9.97 6.65 -27.32
CA ASP A 439 -9.41 7.98 -27.58
C ASP A 439 -9.68 8.98 -26.45
N LYS A 440 -10.74 8.77 -25.67
CA LYS A 440 -11.09 9.62 -24.51
C LYS A 440 -10.43 9.20 -23.20
N HIS A 441 -10.11 7.92 -23.05
CA HIS A 441 -9.69 7.35 -21.76
C HIS A 441 -8.31 6.72 -21.78
N ASN A 442 -7.66 6.63 -22.94
CA ASN A 442 -6.37 6.02 -23.25
C ASN A 442 -6.27 4.51 -22.94
N LYS A 443 -6.84 4.02 -21.84
CA LYS A 443 -6.72 2.63 -21.39
C LYS A 443 -8.09 2.03 -21.12
N ILE A 444 -8.44 1.02 -21.91
CA ILE A 444 -9.71 0.31 -21.76
C ILE A 444 -9.51 -1.20 -21.74
N ILE A 445 -10.36 -1.92 -21.01
CA ILE A 445 -10.51 -3.36 -21.10
C ILE A 445 -11.85 -3.64 -21.75
N LEU A 446 -11.81 -4.23 -22.94
CA LEU A 446 -12.97 -4.65 -23.68
C LEU A 446 -13.31 -6.10 -23.33
N ARG A 447 -14.39 -6.28 -22.57
CA ARG A 447 -15.00 -7.59 -22.33
C ARG A 447 -15.95 -7.94 -23.46
N ALA A 448 -15.71 -9.05 -24.13
CA ALA A 448 -16.69 -9.72 -24.96
C ALA A 448 -16.44 -11.23 -24.92
N GLU A 449 -17.51 -12.03 -25.00
CA GLU A 449 -17.41 -13.48 -24.99
C GLU A 449 -16.52 -14.02 -26.13
N THR A 450 -15.88 -15.15 -25.89
CA THR A 450 -15.11 -15.85 -26.93
C THR A 450 -16.03 -16.23 -28.08
N GLY A 451 -15.53 -16.12 -29.32
CA GLY A 451 -16.34 -16.34 -30.53
C GLY A 451 -17.10 -15.11 -31.05
N LYS A 452 -17.08 -13.97 -30.34
CA LYS A 452 -17.67 -12.69 -30.82
C LYS A 452 -16.74 -11.87 -31.74
N GLY A 453 -15.61 -12.45 -32.17
CA GLY A 453 -14.68 -11.84 -33.12
C GLY A 453 -13.93 -10.61 -32.60
N LYS A 454 -13.45 -10.64 -31.34
CA LYS A 454 -12.69 -9.53 -30.73
C LYS A 454 -11.46 -9.17 -31.58
N THR A 455 -10.49 -10.08 -31.65
CA THR A 455 -9.21 -9.89 -32.36
C THR A 455 -9.45 -9.67 -33.86
N THR A 456 -10.35 -10.45 -34.46
CA THR A 456 -10.79 -10.30 -35.86
C THR A 456 -11.29 -8.90 -36.19
N ALA A 457 -12.08 -8.27 -35.31
CA ALA A 457 -12.59 -6.92 -35.56
C ALA A 457 -11.44 -5.90 -35.68
N PHE A 458 -10.43 -6.00 -34.82
CA PHE A 458 -9.27 -5.12 -34.89
C PHE A 458 -8.41 -5.39 -36.14
N ILE A 459 -8.15 -6.65 -36.48
CA ILE A 459 -7.36 -7.00 -37.68
C ILE A 459 -8.04 -6.51 -38.96
N ARG A 460 -9.36 -6.69 -39.08
CA ARG A 460 -10.08 -6.42 -40.33
C ARG A 460 -10.51 -4.96 -40.47
N ASP A 461 -10.97 -4.35 -39.38
CA ASP A 461 -11.76 -3.12 -39.46
C ASP A 461 -11.08 -1.92 -38.75
N PHE A 462 -9.93 -2.08 -38.07
CA PHE A 462 -9.28 -0.95 -37.38
C PHE A 462 -8.90 0.18 -38.34
N HIS A 463 -8.16 -0.13 -39.41
CA HIS A 463 -7.71 0.86 -40.39
C HIS A 463 -8.84 1.46 -41.22
N LYS A 464 -10.04 0.88 -41.21
CA LYS A 464 -11.24 1.53 -41.77
C LYS A 464 -11.59 2.81 -40.99
N TYR A 465 -11.42 2.79 -39.68
CA TYR A 465 -11.76 3.92 -38.79
C TYR A 465 -10.54 4.77 -38.42
N ARG A 466 -9.32 4.23 -38.54
CA ARG A 466 -8.05 4.91 -38.23
C ARG A 466 -7.00 4.60 -39.32
N PRO A 467 -7.17 5.12 -40.54
CA PRO A 467 -6.34 4.73 -41.69
C PRO A 467 -4.85 5.03 -41.52
N ASP A 468 -4.51 6.12 -40.84
CA ASP A 468 -3.14 6.59 -40.66
C ASP A 468 -2.49 6.16 -39.34
N GLN A 469 -3.17 5.31 -38.55
CA GLN A 469 -2.66 4.88 -37.25
C GLN A 469 -2.00 3.51 -37.31
N ARG A 470 -0.88 3.37 -36.61
CA ARG A 470 -0.17 2.11 -36.45
C ARG A 470 -0.75 1.30 -35.30
N LEU A 471 -1.07 0.04 -35.58
CA LEU A 471 -1.65 -0.91 -34.63
C LEU A 471 -0.68 -2.05 -34.33
N LEU A 472 -0.41 -2.26 -33.04
CA LEU A 472 0.25 -3.46 -32.52
C LEU A 472 -0.79 -4.33 -31.79
N ILE A 473 -0.90 -5.60 -32.17
CA ILE A 473 -1.71 -6.58 -31.45
C ILE A 473 -0.78 -7.59 -30.77
N LEU A 474 -0.85 -7.65 -29.45
CA LEU A 474 -0.07 -8.54 -28.60
C LEU A 474 -0.88 -9.79 -28.29
N LEU A 475 -0.31 -10.96 -28.56
CA LEU A 475 -0.94 -12.27 -28.37
C LEU A 475 -0.18 -13.08 -27.31
N PRO A 476 -0.88 -13.87 -26.46
CA PRO A 476 -0.22 -14.60 -25.38
C PRO A 476 0.52 -15.86 -25.85
N LEU A 477 0.12 -16.46 -26.97
CA LEU A 477 0.60 -17.76 -27.46
C LEU A 477 0.92 -17.72 -28.96
N THR A 478 2.01 -18.39 -29.35
CA THR A 478 2.43 -18.58 -30.76
C THR A 478 1.37 -19.25 -31.62
N ILE A 479 0.65 -20.24 -31.08
CA ILE A 479 -0.42 -20.93 -31.82
C ILE A 479 -1.54 -19.98 -32.27
N ILE A 480 -1.83 -18.93 -31.49
CA ILE A 480 -2.84 -17.92 -31.85
C ILE A 480 -2.28 -17.02 -32.96
N LEU A 481 -1.00 -16.66 -32.87
CA LEU A 481 -0.32 -15.89 -33.93
C LEU A 481 -0.34 -16.66 -35.26
N GLU A 482 0.01 -17.95 -35.26
CA GLU A 482 0.00 -18.80 -36.45
C GLU A 482 -1.39 -18.95 -37.07
N GLN A 483 -2.44 -19.08 -36.24
CA GLN A 483 -3.82 -19.11 -36.72
C GLN A 483 -4.18 -17.82 -37.45
N ASN A 484 -3.85 -16.65 -36.87
CA ASN A 484 -4.06 -15.36 -37.52
C ASN A 484 -3.18 -15.17 -38.75
N ARG A 485 -1.96 -15.72 -38.78
CA ARG A 485 -1.06 -15.72 -39.95
C ARG A 485 -1.68 -16.49 -41.11
N LYS A 486 -2.26 -17.66 -40.84
CA LYS A 486 -2.95 -18.48 -41.85
C LYS A 486 -4.23 -17.83 -42.37
N GLU A 487 -5.00 -17.17 -41.50
CA GLU A 487 -6.28 -16.59 -41.87
C GLU A 487 -6.16 -15.21 -42.56
N TYR A 488 -5.21 -14.38 -42.11
CA TYR A 488 -5.10 -12.98 -42.57
C TYR A 488 -3.84 -12.67 -43.40
N GLY A 489 -2.91 -13.63 -43.55
CA GLY A 489 -1.82 -13.60 -44.51
C GLY A 489 -1.09 -12.25 -44.58
N ASN A 490 -0.92 -11.70 -45.78
CA ASN A 490 -0.14 -10.49 -46.07
C ASN A 490 -0.72 -9.17 -45.52
N LYS A 491 -1.75 -9.22 -44.66
CA LYS A 491 -2.35 -8.00 -44.07
C LYS A 491 -1.53 -7.42 -42.91
N ALA A 492 -0.60 -8.19 -42.36
CA ALA A 492 0.19 -7.80 -41.20
C ALA A 492 1.57 -8.44 -41.21
N ILE A 493 2.46 -7.90 -40.40
CA ILE A 493 3.70 -8.57 -40.01
C ILE A 493 3.45 -9.38 -38.73
N TYR A 494 3.99 -10.59 -38.65
CA TYR A 494 3.77 -11.52 -37.54
C TYR A 494 5.10 -11.86 -36.88
N LEU A 495 5.24 -11.51 -35.60
CA LEU A 495 6.49 -11.71 -34.85
C LEU A 495 6.35 -12.75 -33.74
N ASP A 496 7.19 -13.78 -33.78
CA ASP A 496 7.36 -14.76 -32.70
C ASP A 496 8.84 -15.08 -32.44
N GLY A 497 9.12 -16.09 -31.62
CA GLY A 497 10.48 -16.50 -31.26
C GLY A 497 11.34 -16.99 -32.43
N PHE A 498 10.75 -17.26 -33.59
CA PHE A 498 11.41 -17.76 -34.79
C PHE A 498 11.49 -16.70 -35.91
N SER A 499 11.03 -15.48 -35.65
CA SER A 499 11.11 -14.40 -36.62
C SER A 499 12.54 -13.97 -36.91
N ASP A 500 12.81 -13.66 -38.18
CA ASP A 500 14.12 -13.24 -38.65
C ASP A 500 14.31 -11.72 -38.60
N ASP A 501 15.54 -11.26 -38.86
CA ASP A 501 15.89 -9.84 -38.81
C ASP A 501 15.13 -9.01 -39.85
N PHE A 502 14.76 -9.59 -41.01
CA PHE A 502 14.00 -8.89 -42.03
C PHE A 502 12.56 -8.65 -41.59
N GLU A 503 11.89 -9.66 -41.01
CA GLU A 503 10.56 -9.52 -40.41
C GLU A 503 10.57 -8.44 -39.30
N HIS A 504 11.65 -8.38 -38.51
CA HIS A 504 11.81 -7.37 -37.47
C HIS A 504 12.01 -5.95 -38.03
N GLU A 505 12.75 -5.77 -39.12
CA GLU A 505 12.89 -4.46 -39.78
C GLU A 505 11.56 -4.01 -40.42
N ASP A 506 10.85 -4.89 -41.12
CA ASP A 506 9.55 -4.59 -41.73
C ASP A 506 8.53 -4.15 -40.67
N ALA A 507 8.53 -4.80 -39.50
CA ALA A 507 7.65 -4.44 -38.39
C ALA A 507 7.85 -3.02 -37.87
N LYS A 508 9.04 -2.41 -38.02
CA LYS A 508 9.31 -1.04 -37.54
C LYS A 508 8.55 0.02 -38.32
N THR A 509 8.14 -0.27 -39.55
CA THR A 509 7.42 0.67 -40.42
C THR A 509 5.99 0.23 -40.75
N ALA A 510 5.65 -1.03 -40.53
CA ALA A 510 4.32 -1.56 -40.81
C ALA A 510 3.19 -0.87 -40.01
N ASN A 511 2.02 -0.75 -40.66
CA ASN A 511 0.80 -0.20 -40.07
C ASN A 511 0.05 -1.20 -39.18
N LEU A 512 0.26 -2.51 -39.38
CA LEU A 512 -0.33 -3.58 -38.58
C LEU A 512 0.72 -4.63 -38.27
N VAL A 513 0.98 -4.82 -36.98
CA VAL A 513 1.89 -5.86 -36.47
C VAL A 513 1.15 -6.71 -35.45
N LEU A 514 1.25 -8.03 -35.57
CA LEU A 514 0.85 -8.98 -34.54
C LEU A 514 2.11 -9.61 -33.95
N ALA A 515 2.24 -9.65 -32.63
CA ALA A 515 3.43 -10.19 -31.98
C ALA A 515 3.07 -11.00 -30.74
N THR A 516 3.89 -11.98 -30.37
CA THR A 516 3.84 -12.50 -29.01
C THR A 516 4.26 -11.43 -28.00
N TYR A 517 3.90 -11.58 -26.72
CA TYR A 517 4.26 -10.60 -25.68
C TYR A 517 5.77 -10.30 -25.62
N GLU A 518 6.60 -11.33 -25.80
CA GLU A 518 8.05 -11.24 -25.75
C GLU A 518 8.60 -10.41 -26.92
N GLN A 519 8.14 -10.66 -28.15
CA GLN A 519 8.60 -9.90 -29.31
C GLN A 519 8.01 -8.50 -29.36
N GLY A 520 6.77 -8.34 -28.90
CA GLY A 520 6.13 -7.04 -28.76
C GLY A 520 6.90 -6.11 -27.81
N ALA A 521 7.38 -6.62 -26.68
CA ALA A 521 8.21 -5.85 -25.75
C ALA A 521 9.49 -5.34 -26.44
N LYS A 522 10.23 -6.21 -27.16
CA LYS A 522 11.42 -5.80 -27.91
C LYS A 522 11.11 -4.77 -29.01
N LEU A 523 10.01 -4.96 -29.74
CA LEU A 523 9.62 -4.02 -30.78
C LEU A 523 9.28 -2.63 -30.23
N LEU A 524 8.67 -2.56 -29.04
CA LEU A 524 8.29 -1.31 -28.38
C LEU A 524 9.48 -0.53 -27.81
N GLU A 525 10.66 -1.15 -27.67
CA GLU A 525 11.92 -0.43 -27.39
C GLU A 525 12.40 0.37 -28.60
N LEU A 526 12.10 -0.12 -29.81
CA LEU A 526 12.63 0.43 -31.06
C LEU A 526 11.60 1.25 -31.86
N SER A 527 10.31 1.06 -31.61
CA SER A 527 9.23 1.64 -32.41
C SER A 527 8.00 2.00 -31.58
N LYS A 528 7.28 3.03 -32.03
CA LYS A 528 6.04 3.50 -31.40
C LYS A 528 4.82 3.10 -32.21
N PHE A 529 3.72 2.84 -31.50
CA PHE A 529 2.42 2.53 -32.07
C PHE A 529 1.37 3.47 -31.49
N ASP A 530 0.40 3.88 -32.31
CA ASP A 530 -0.68 4.77 -31.89
C ASP A 530 -1.70 4.05 -31.02
N CYS A 531 -1.88 2.76 -31.24
CA CYS A 531 -2.76 1.89 -30.46
C CYS A 531 -2.11 0.52 -30.26
N ILE A 532 -2.15 0.04 -29.01
CA ILE A 532 -1.71 -1.30 -28.64
C ILE A 532 -2.93 -2.09 -28.15
N VAL A 533 -3.24 -3.18 -28.84
CA VAL A 533 -4.28 -4.14 -28.44
C VAL A 533 -3.61 -5.32 -27.77
N VAL A 534 -4.04 -5.68 -26.57
CA VAL A 534 -3.53 -6.86 -25.86
C VAL A 534 -4.62 -7.92 -25.83
N ASP A 535 -4.46 -8.97 -26.62
CA ASP A 535 -5.40 -10.09 -26.59
C ASP A 535 -5.19 -10.96 -25.35
N GLU A 536 -6.27 -11.49 -24.79
CA GLU A 536 -6.27 -12.19 -23.51
C GLU A 536 -5.48 -11.46 -22.40
N VAL A 537 -5.71 -10.15 -22.28
CA VAL A 537 -5.02 -9.24 -21.33
C VAL A 537 -5.01 -9.74 -19.88
N HIS A 538 -5.97 -10.57 -19.49
CA HIS A 538 -6.01 -11.21 -18.17
C HIS A 538 -4.74 -12.03 -17.86
N GLN A 539 -4.07 -12.55 -18.88
CA GLN A 539 -2.79 -13.26 -18.76
C GLN A 539 -1.66 -12.37 -18.23
N LEU A 540 -1.71 -11.05 -18.45
CA LEU A 540 -0.72 -10.12 -17.87
C LEU A 540 -0.75 -10.10 -16.35
N ILE A 541 -1.86 -10.53 -15.73
CA ILE A 541 -2.00 -10.61 -14.27
C ILE A 541 -1.79 -12.05 -13.79
N THR A 542 -2.38 -13.02 -14.48
CA THR A 542 -2.42 -14.42 -14.01
C THR A 542 -1.17 -15.22 -14.37
N ALA A 543 -0.42 -14.85 -15.41
CA ALA A 543 0.78 -15.57 -15.86
C ALA A 543 2.09 -15.06 -15.22
N ASN A 544 1.99 -14.23 -14.17
CA ASN A 544 3.14 -13.57 -13.53
C ASN A 544 4.22 -14.55 -13.02
N SER A 545 3.93 -15.84 -12.80
CA SER A 545 4.95 -16.82 -12.40
C SER A 545 5.75 -17.40 -13.56
N PHE A 546 5.22 -17.42 -14.79
CA PHE A 546 5.85 -18.07 -15.96
C PHE A 546 6.37 -17.08 -17.02
N LYS A 547 5.86 -15.85 -17.04
CA LYS A 547 6.25 -14.79 -18.00
C LYS A 547 6.56 -13.45 -17.32
N SER A 548 7.03 -13.46 -16.07
CA SER A 548 7.31 -12.25 -15.27
C SER A 548 8.15 -11.23 -16.02
N ASP A 549 9.22 -11.68 -16.67
CA ASP A 549 10.22 -10.80 -17.27
C ASP A 549 9.67 -10.12 -18.51
N ALA A 550 8.95 -10.87 -19.35
CA ALA A 550 8.28 -10.31 -20.53
C ALA A 550 7.19 -9.30 -20.14
N ILE A 551 6.41 -9.59 -19.10
CA ILE A 551 5.36 -8.68 -18.59
C ILE A 551 6.00 -7.43 -17.96
N SER A 552 7.07 -7.59 -17.20
CA SER A 552 7.83 -6.49 -16.59
C SER A 552 8.39 -5.56 -17.66
N ASN A 553 8.96 -6.11 -18.72
CA ASN A 553 9.51 -5.33 -19.84
C ASN A 553 8.41 -4.63 -20.64
N LEU A 554 7.25 -5.26 -20.81
CA LEU A 554 6.13 -4.68 -21.56
C LEU A 554 5.42 -3.53 -20.82
N THR A 555 5.32 -3.62 -19.49
CA THR A 555 4.49 -2.73 -18.65
C THR A 555 4.81 -1.23 -18.81
N PRO A 556 6.08 -0.79 -18.83
CA PRO A 556 6.43 0.62 -19.06
C PRO A 556 5.87 1.18 -20.38
N HIS A 557 5.90 0.40 -21.46
CA HIS A 557 5.43 0.83 -22.78
C HIS A 557 3.91 0.91 -22.87
N LEU A 558 3.19 0.02 -22.18
CA LEU A 558 1.73 0.09 -22.07
C LEU A 558 1.29 1.31 -21.26
N ASN A 559 2.13 1.80 -20.35
CA ASN A 559 1.73 2.89 -19.48
C ASN A 559 1.60 4.24 -20.18
N SER A 560 2.41 4.48 -21.20
CA SER A 560 2.49 5.71 -21.98
C SER A 560 1.67 5.69 -23.28
N SER A 561 1.03 4.56 -23.60
CA SER A 561 0.35 4.34 -24.89
C SER A 561 -1.17 4.27 -24.74
N LYS A 562 -1.90 4.36 -25.88
CA LYS A 562 -3.31 3.97 -25.92
C LYS A 562 -3.40 2.45 -25.95
N VAL A 563 -4.08 1.86 -24.97
CA VAL A 563 -4.14 0.42 -24.77
C VAL A 563 -5.58 -0.09 -24.71
N ILE A 564 -5.85 -1.13 -25.49
CA ILE A 564 -7.11 -1.88 -25.48
C ILE A 564 -6.80 -3.32 -25.07
N GLY A 565 -7.13 -3.69 -23.84
CA GLY A 565 -7.05 -5.09 -23.41
C GLY A 565 -8.31 -5.86 -23.80
N LEU A 566 -8.18 -6.99 -24.49
CA LEU A 566 -9.29 -7.86 -24.87
C LEU A 566 -9.38 -9.05 -23.91
N THR A 567 -10.58 -9.39 -23.43
CA THR A 567 -10.77 -10.59 -22.61
C THR A 567 -12.23 -11.05 -22.58
N GLY A 568 -12.46 -12.34 -22.34
CA GLY A 568 -13.77 -12.85 -21.93
C GLY A 568 -14.06 -12.69 -20.43
N THR A 569 -13.01 -12.59 -19.62
CA THR A 569 -13.02 -12.69 -18.16
C THR A 569 -12.27 -11.50 -17.54
N PRO A 570 -12.87 -10.30 -17.53
CA PRO A 570 -12.23 -9.12 -16.94
C PRO A 570 -12.05 -9.32 -15.43
N ASN A 571 -11.08 -8.60 -14.87
CA ASN A 571 -10.80 -8.58 -13.45
C ASN A 571 -10.95 -7.14 -12.93
N ALA A 572 -11.51 -6.97 -11.72
CA ALA A 572 -11.65 -5.67 -11.08
C ALA A 572 -10.31 -4.95 -10.89
N ILE A 573 -9.19 -5.69 -10.77
CA ILE A 573 -7.85 -5.12 -10.61
C ILE A 573 -7.45 -4.17 -11.74
N PHE A 574 -7.99 -4.36 -12.96
CA PHE A 574 -7.74 -3.46 -14.08
C PHE A 574 -8.20 -2.03 -13.79
N LYS A 575 -9.27 -1.85 -13.02
CA LYS A 575 -9.71 -0.52 -12.57
C LYS A 575 -8.70 0.12 -11.62
N ALA A 576 -8.12 -0.68 -10.73
CA ALA A 576 -7.12 -0.20 -9.77
C ALA A 576 -5.82 0.27 -10.47
N ILE A 577 -5.48 -0.31 -11.62
CA ILE A 577 -4.34 0.11 -12.45
C ILE A 577 -4.72 1.10 -13.57
N GLY A 578 -5.89 1.74 -13.46
CA GLY A 578 -6.26 2.90 -14.28
C GLY A 578 -7.02 2.62 -15.57
N TYR A 579 -7.45 1.38 -15.84
CA TYR A 579 -8.25 1.05 -17.03
C TYR A 579 -9.74 1.29 -16.79
N LYS A 580 -10.46 1.67 -17.86
CA LYS A 580 -11.93 1.62 -17.90
C LYS A 580 -12.41 0.26 -18.40
N LEU A 581 -13.38 -0.35 -17.72
CA LEU A 581 -13.99 -1.61 -18.13
C LEU A 581 -15.19 -1.35 -19.06
N VAL A 582 -15.12 -1.90 -20.26
CA VAL A 582 -16.16 -1.80 -21.29
C VAL A 582 -16.75 -3.19 -21.53
N ASN A 583 -18.06 -3.34 -21.39
CA ASN A 583 -18.75 -4.58 -21.75
C ASN A 583 -19.34 -4.47 -23.16
N ILE A 584 -19.12 -5.50 -23.97
CA ILE A 584 -19.83 -5.70 -25.23
C ILE A 584 -20.49 -7.07 -25.19
N ASP A 585 -21.80 -7.08 -25.34
CA ASP A 585 -22.58 -8.30 -25.33
C ASP A 585 -23.82 -8.17 -26.21
N VAL A 586 -24.45 -9.31 -26.51
CA VAL A 586 -25.76 -9.35 -27.14
C VAL A 586 -26.84 -8.93 -26.15
N ALA A 587 -27.94 -8.34 -26.64
CA ALA A 587 -29.02 -7.84 -25.78
C ALA A 587 -29.62 -8.92 -24.85
N LYS A 588 -29.66 -10.17 -25.32
CA LYS A 588 -30.18 -11.32 -24.59
C LYS A 588 -29.21 -12.50 -24.73
N PRO A 589 -28.18 -12.60 -23.87
CA PRO A 589 -27.24 -13.71 -23.93
C PRO A 589 -27.96 -15.02 -23.62
N LYS A 590 -27.65 -16.07 -24.41
CA LYS A 590 -28.22 -17.40 -24.19
C LYS A 590 -27.60 -17.98 -22.92
N LYS A 591 -28.40 -18.15 -21.88
CA LYS A 591 -27.94 -18.76 -20.63
C LYS A 591 -27.71 -20.26 -20.83
N THR A 592 -26.53 -20.74 -20.47
CA THR A 592 -26.22 -22.16 -20.43
C THR A 592 -26.53 -22.71 -19.05
N LYS A 593 -27.30 -23.79 -18.97
CA LYS A 593 -27.53 -24.51 -17.72
C LYS A 593 -26.22 -25.22 -17.35
N ALA A 594 -25.62 -24.84 -16.24
CA ALA A 594 -24.47 -25.54 -15.68
C ALA A 594 -24.95 -26.53 -14.62
N GLU A 595 -24.45 -27.77 -14.69
CA GLU A 595 -24.62 -28.78 -13.65
C GLU A 595 -23.23 -29.08 -13.08
N ILE A 596 -23.08 -28.94 -11.77
CA ILE A 596 -21.82 -29.18 -11.08
C ILE A 596 -21.95 -30.49 -10.31
N ARG A 597 -20.99 -31.40 -10.54
CA ARG A 597 -20.88 -32.68 -9.84
C ARG A 597 -19.47 -32.80 -9.27
N PHE A 598 -19.36 -33.28 -8.03
CA PHE A 598 -18.09 -33.56 -7.38
C PHE A 598 -17.87 -35.06 -7.33
N SER A 599 -16.65 -35.52 -7.61
CA SER A 599 -16.28 -36.93 -7.58
C SER A 599 -14.81 -37.09 -7.19
N ASN A 600 -14.50 -38.19 -6.49
CA ASN A 600 -13.14 -38.58 -6.11
C ASN A 600 -12.51 -39.55 -7.12
N CYS A 601 -13.21 -39.89 -8.20
CA CYS A 601 -12.67 -40.75 -9.27
C CYS A 601 -11.54 -40.04 -10.03
N ALA A 602 -10.66 -40.83 -10.65
CA ALA A 602 -9.60 -40.28 -11.48
C ALA A 602 -10.21 -39.47 -12.66
N PRO A 603 -9.62 -38.31 -13.03
CA PRO A 603 -10.16 -37.44 -14.08
C PRO A 603 -10.38 -38.15 -15.44
N PHE A 604 -9.50 -39.08 -15.79
CA PHE A 604 -9.60 -39.88 -17.01
C PHE A 604 -10.86 -40.75 -17.03
N ASP A 605 -11.15 -41.47 -15.95
CA ASP A 605 -12.31 -42.37 -15.87
C ASP A 605 -13.62 -41.60 -15.96
N LEU A 606 -13.66 -40.42 -15.34
CA LEU A 606 -14.80 -39.50 -15.44
C LEU A 606 -15.01 -39.03 -16.88
N ALA A 607 -13.95 -38.60 -17.56
CA ALA A 607 -14.03 -38.17 -18.95
C ALA A 607 -14.51 -39.30 -19.87
N LEU A 608 -13.97 -40.52 -19.72
CA LEU A 608 -14.36 -41.68 -20.51
C LEU A 608 -15.82 -42.09 -20.25
N SER A 609 -16.24 -42.13 -18.99
CA SER A 609 -17.62 -42.42 -18.60
C SER A 609 -18.60 -41.41 -19.22
N HIS A 610 -18.24 -40.12 -19.18
CA HIS A 610 -19.06 -39.06 -19.75
C HIS A 610 -19.16 -39.17 -21.27
N LEU A 611 -18.05 -39.44 -21.96
CA LEU A 611 -18.02 -39.64 -23.41
C LEU A 611 -18.91 -40.82 -23.84
N LYS A 612 -18.87 -41.95 -23.12
CA LYS A 612 -19.70 -43.13 -23.41
C LYS A 612 -21.20 -42.85 -23.39
N GLN A 613 -21.63 -41.85 -22.62
CA GLN A 613 -23.04 -41.47 -22.47
C GLN A 613 -23.45 -40.29 -23.35
N LEU A 614 -22.50 -39.67 -24.06
CA LEU A 614 -22.73 -38.42 -24.78
C LEU A 614 -23.15 -38.69 -26.23
N THR A 615 -24.25 -38.07 -26.67
CA THR A 615 -24.78 -38.21 -28.04
C THR A 615 -24.38 -37.05 -28.97
N GLY A 616 -23.49 -36.16 -28.53
CA GLY A 616 -23.10 -34.94 -29.23
C GLY A 616 -21.62 -34.58 -29.12
N LYS A 617 -21.27 -33.34 -29.48
CA LYS A 617 -19.89 -32.84 -29.33
C LYS A 617 -19.61 -32.51 -27.88
N ALA A 618 -18.48 -32.98 -27.36
CA ALA A 618 -17.96 -32.61 -26.04
C ALA A 618 -16.65 -31.82 -26.17
N LEU A 619 -16.47 -30.83 -25.30
CA LEU A 619 -15.18 -30.21 -25.04
C LEU A 619 -14.69 -30.73 -23.69
N ILE A 620 -13.58 -31.45 -23.68
CA ILE A 620 -13.01 -32.04 -22.47
C ILE A 620 -11.68 -31.35 -22.16
N ARG A 621 -11.57 -30.84 -20.93
CA ARG A 621 -10.32 -30.32 -20.40
C ARG A 621 -9.81 -31.30 -19.34
N LEU A 622 -8.65 -31.91 -19.61
CA LEU A 622 -7.86 -32.67 -18.65
C LEU A 622 -6.54 -31.92 -18.43
N ASN A 623 -6.03 -31.94 -17.21
CA ASN A 623 -4.74 -31.32 -16.88
C ASN A 623 -3.55 -32.30 -17.05
N ASP A 624 -3.77 -33.48 -17.63
CA ASP A 624 -2.77 -34.52 -17.89
C ASP A 624 -2.66 -34.83 -19.39
N ILE A 625 -1.49 -34.53 -19.98
CA ILE A 625 -1.21 -34.75 -21.40
C ILE A 625 -1.24 -36.24 -21.74
N LYS A 626 -0.69 -37.12 -20.90
CA LYS A 626 -0.69 -38.57 -21.14
C LYS A 626 -2.13 -39.09 -21.14
N GLY A 627 -2.93 -38.67 -20.16
CA GLY A 627 -4.36 -38.95 -20.10
C GLY A 627 -5.11 -38.50 -21.35
N ILE A 628 -4.83 -37.32 -21.90
CA ILE A 628 -5.45 -36.85 -23.16
C ILE A 628 -5.08 -37.76 -24.34
N GLU A 629 -3.82 -38.13 -24.51
CA GLU A 629 -3.37 -38.97 -25.62
C GLU A 629 -3.94 -40.40 -25.52
N ILE A 630 -4.06 -40.95 -24.31
CA ILE A 630 -4.73 -42.22 -24.05
C ILE A 630 -6.23 -42.12 -24.33
N LEU A 631 -6.86 -41.00 -23.98
CA LEU A 631 -8.29 -40.78 -24.23
C LEU A 631 -8.57 -40.68 -25.73
N LYS A 632 -7.70 -39.99 -26.49
CA LYS A 632 -7.78 -39.94 -27.96
C LYS A 632 -7.66 -41.33 -28.59
N SER A 633 -6.65 -42.11 -28.18
CA SER A 633 -6.41 -43.42 -28.78
C SER A 633 -7.49 -44.47 -28.46
N ASN A 634 -8.11 -44.39 -27.28
CA ASN A 634 -9.19 -45.29 -26.88
C ASN A 634 -10.58 -44.90 -27.39
N TRP A 635 -10.80 -43.64 -27.76
CA TRP A 635 -12.11 -43.14 -28.23
C TRP A 635 -12.22 -42.98 -29.75
N LEU A 636 -11.09 -42.86 -30.46
CA LEU A 636 -11.05 -42.82 -31.94
C LEU A 636 -11.09 -44.23 -32.58
N ARG A 637 -11.19 -45.29 -31.78
CA ARG A 637 -11.59 -46.64 -32.20
C ARG A 637 -13.05 -46.83 -31.88
#